data_AF-A0A7V2NCW2-F1
#
_entry.id   AF-A0A7V2NCW2-F1
#
_cell.length_a   1.000
_cell.length_b   1.000
_cell.length_c   1.000
_cell.angle_alpha   90.00
_cell.angle_beta   90.00
_cell.angle_gamma   90.00
#
_symmetry.space_group_name_H-M   'P 1'
#
loop_
_entity.id
_entity.type
_entity.pdbx_description
1 polymer ?
#
loop_
_entity_poly.entity_id
_entity_poly.type
_entity_poly.pdbx_seq_one_letter_code
_entity_poly.pdbx_strand_id
1 'polypeptide(L)' 'FTMNELSMGMSNDYEVAIEEGATMVRVGTAIFGARKYKI' A
#
# COMPACT_ATOMS: atom_id res chain seq x y z
N PHE A 1 14.95 17.13 12.56
CA PHE A 1 14.54 15.72 12.43
C PHE A 1 14.05 15.50 11.02
N THR A 2 14.63 14.57 10.27
CA THR A 2 14.12 14.20 8.94
C THR A 2 13.34 12.89 9.06
N MET A 3 12.17 12.81 8.43
CA MET A 3 11.39 11.57 8.30
C MET A 3 11.70 11.00 6.92
N ASN A 4 12.43 9.89 6.89
CA ASN A 4 12.90 9.28 5.65
C ASN A 4 11.95 8.23 5.09
N GLU A 5 10.92 7.86 5.86
CA GLU A 5 9.94 6.86 5.44
C GLU A 5 8.54 7.45 5.29
N LEU A 6 7.91 7.12 4.17
CA LEU A 6 6.53 7.48 3.86
C LEU A 6 5.75 6.20 3.51
N SER A 7 4.97 5.72 4.47
CA SER A 7 4.12 4.54 4.31
C SER A 7 2.74 4.94 3.79
N MET A 8 2.52 4.84 2.48
CA MET A 8 1.25 5.16 1.83
C MET A 8 1.01 4.28 0.60
N GLY A 9 -0.22 4.26 0.08
CA GLY A 9 -0.61 3.34 -0.98
C GLY A 9 -1.01 1.96 -0.48
N MET A 10 -2.11 1.46 -1.03
CA MET A 10 -2.69 0.15 -0.87
C MET A 10 -2.87 -0.52 -2.24
N SER A 11 -3.56 -1.66 -2.28
CA SER A 11 -3.69 -2.49 -3.48
C SER A 11 -4.20 -1.76 -4.74
N ASN A 12 -4.94 -0.66 -4.60
CA ASN A 12 -5.59 0.03 -5.73
C ASN A 12 -4.93 1.35 -6.12
N ASP A 13 -3.94 1.82 -5.36
CA ASP A 13 -3.36 3.16 -5.49
C ASP A 13 -1.84 3.19 -5.18
N TYR A 14 -1.20 2.02 -5.14
CA TYR A 14 0.25 1.93 -4.87
C TYR A 14 1.09 2.62 -5.96
N GLU A 15 0.62 2.69 -7.21
CA GLU A 15 1.36 3.35 -8.30
C GLU A 15 1.40 4.87 -8.09
N VAL A 16 0.24 5.50 -7.86
CA VAL A 16 0.16 6.92 -7.49
C VAL A 16 0.94 7.20 -6.20
N ALA A 17 0.89 6.30 -5.22
CA ALA A 17 1.67 6.45 -4.01
C ALA A 17 3.18 6.50 -4.27
N ILE A 18 3.70 5.68 -5.19
CA ILE A 18 5.11 5.71 -5.60
C ILE A 18 5.42 7.04 -6.30
N GLU A 19 4.54 7.53 -7.18
CA GLU A 19 4.70 8.83 -7.86
C GLU A 19 4.75 10.01 -6.87
N GLU A 20 3.98 9.93 -5.78
CA GLU A 20 3.93 10.94 -4.71
C GLU A 20 5.02 10.75 -3.62
N GLY A 21 5.95 9.81 -3.81
CA GLY A 21 7.13 9.65 -2.95
C GLY A 21 7.00 8.65 -1.82
N ALA A 22 6.07 7.70 -1.88
CA ALA A 22 6.01 6.59 -0.94
C ALA A 22 7.32 5.78 -0.94
N THR A 23 7.84 5.51 0.25
CA THR A 23 8.98 4.60 0.43
C THR A 23 8.55 3.19 0.83
N MET A 24 7.28 3.02 1.22
CA MET A 24 6.66 1.74 1.54
C MET A 24 5.19 1.73 1.14
N VAL A 25 4.77 0.70 0.41
CA VAL A 25 3.38 0.47 -0.01
C VAL A 25 2.80 -0.78 0.65
N ARG A 26 1.48 -0.84 0.82
CA ARG A 26 0.77 -1.93 1.53
C ARG A 26 -0.15 -2.70 0.61
N VAL A 27 0.39 -3.68 -0.11
CA VAL A 27 -0.39 -4.46 -1.09
C VAL A 27 -0.90 -5.75 -0.48
N GLY A 28 -2.23 -5.92 -0.47
CA GLY A 28 -2.90 -7.08 0.11
C GLY A 28 -3.73 -7.81 -0.93
N THR A 29 -4.91 -7.28 -1.25
CA THR A 29 -5.88 -7.89 -2.17
C THR A 29 -5.32 -8.14 -3.57
N ALA A 30 -4.45 -7.27 -4.09
CA ALA A 30 -3.83 -7.50 -5.41
C ALA A 30 -2.86 -8.71 -5.42
N ILE A 31 -2.26 -9.06 -4.27
CA ILE A 31 -1.37 -10.23 -4.14
C ILE A 31 -2.15 -11.48 -3.72
N PHE A 32 -3.01 -11.35 -2.71
CA PHE A 32 -3.65 -12.49 -2.02
C PHE A 32 -5.12 -12.71 -2.40
N GLY A 33 -5.73 -11.80 -3.16
CA GLY A 33 -7.16 -11.83 -3.48
C GLY A 33 -8.07 -11.30 -2.35
N ALA A 34 -9.37 -11.51 -2.52
CA ALA A 34 -10.38 -11.04 -1.57
C ALA A 34 -10.23 -11.70 -0.19
N ARG A 35 -10.47 -10.93 0.88
CA ARG A 35 -10.44 -11.45 2.24
C ARG A 35 -11.58 -12.45 2.45
N LYS A 36 -11.26 -13.66 2.94
CA LYS A 36 -12.25 -14.65 3.34
C LYS A 36 -12.77 -14.31 4.73
N TYR A 37 -13.99 -13.78 4.82
CA TYR A 37 -14.67 -13.59 6.09
C TYR A 37 -15.45 -14.85 6.44
N LYS A 38 -15.24 -15.39 7.65
CA LYS A 38 -16.18 -16.37 8.21
C LYS A 38 -17.39 -15.60 8.72
N ILE A 39 -18.57 -16.11 8.36
CA ILE A 39 -19.86 -15.67 8.91
C ILE A 39 -20.09 -16.47 10.19
#